data_AF-A0A0L0FQU2-F1
#
_entry.id   AF-A0A0L0FQU2-F1
#
_cell.length_a   1.000
_cell.length_b   1.000
_cell.length_c   1.000
_cell.angle_alpha   90.00
_cell.angle_beta   90.00
_cell.angle_gamma   90.00
#
_symmetry.space_group_name_H-M   'P 1'
#
loop_
_entity.id
_entity.type
_entity.pdbx_description
1 polymer ?
#
loop_
_entity_poly.entity_id
_entity_poly.type
_entity_poly.pdbx_seq_one_letter_code
_entity_poly.pdbx_strand_id
1 'polypeptide(L)'
;MTEHGISAESPVVMGESAAIKGGLSSWWKSHSHKKHAVVLPQEMDHMKSLINQLTIHYTKPYRKRIKTKEHEWMSGLVADVCSSHKVSMTSFVYSNHESMIGAVKIFLVIWNMMLNHLDDTVYENKKVAFQLIIACMQRSELVLLLHLFRRGPHADRPFELAKEVIIQVRSSMYRTLSYCLNKMNSRVMFGELKVFTAKVVCIACYMIPSILKKVQEAILPKAKRNTKIEEWGVAQFSLEESVSEALDPIMFEAIYNDFEDIPYVDKAVLKQMEETLPYGDTWVKDIESRQESFYHTAGILANHMYNRVVLHEGLQWHMVPGYRYVVKAVLIEMDKMSPDKYSNAMLRCQDFLICNPDTLTTLMALMFKNTRAQDIMQVSAAINHLDGWFSALEVNFPSLAHHLPKNFNYDLLLVAIERLLENEHCQVIMNTVNLLLAHYSTVFPYAHSYTCTAIERLLENEHCQVIMNTVNLLLAHVDILTHY
;
A
#
# COMPACT_ATOMS: atom_id res chain seq x y z
N MET A 1 -17.26 -15.54 -18.67
CA MET A 1 -18.51 -16.17 -18.20
C MET A 1 -18.16 -17.05 -17.01
N THR A 2 -18.68 -16.76 -15.81
CA THR A 2 -18.56 -17.65 -14.65
C THR A 2 -19.93 -18.26 -14.36
N GLU A 3 -19.98 -19.57 -14.15
CA GLU A 3 -21.20 -20.41 -14.15
C GLU A 3 -22.17 -20.18 -12.98
N HIS A 4 -21.87 -19.28 -12.05
CA HIS A 4 -22.78 -18.87 -10.99
C HIS A 4 -22.81 -17.35 -10.95
N GLY A 5 -23.94 -16.75 -11.37
CA GLY A 5 -24.14 -15.32 -11.62
C GLY A 5 -24.02 -14.41 -10.40
N ILE A 6 -22.87 -14.42 -9.73
CA ILE A 6 -22.46 -13.48 -8.70
C ILE A 6 -21.36 -12.64 -9.33
N SER A 7 -21.64 -11.36 -9.60
CA SER A 7 -20.60 -10.47 -10.11
C SER A 7 -19.53 -10.30 -9.04
N ALA A 8 -18.27 -10.49 -9.44
CA ALA A 8 -17.09 -10.34 -8.58
C ALA A 8 -16.83 -8.88 -8.17
N GLU A 9 -17.67 -7.95 -8.60
CA GLU A 9 -17.47 -6.50 -8.52
C GLU A 9 -18.21 -5.83 -7.35
N SER A 10 -19.07 -6.56 -6.62
CA SER A 10 -19.76 -5.99 -5.46
C SER A 10 -18.90 -6.08 -4.19
N PRO A 11 -18.71 -5.00 -3.40
CA PRO A 11 -17.83 -4.97 -2.24
C PRO A 11 -18.27 -5.92 -1.11
N VAL A 12 -19.56 -6.23 -0.95
CA VAL A 12 -20.06 -7.32 -0.08
C VAL A 12 -21.27 -7.96 -0.75
N VAL A 13 -21.26 -9.28 -0.90
CA VAL A 13 -22.43 -10.00 -1.41
C VAL A 13 -23.34 -10.27 -0.22
N MET A 14 -24.53 -9.68 -0.23
CA MET A 14 -25.63 -10.10 0.63
C MET A 14 -26.13 -11.43 0.05
N GLY A 15 -25.63 -12.53 0.56
CA GLY A 15 -26.04 -13.86 0.11
C GLY A 15 -27.30 -14.29 0.84
N GLU A 16 -28.29 -14.81 0.11
CA GLU A 16 -29.25 -15.73 0.74
C GLU A 16 -28.45 -16.91 1.27
N SER A 17 -28.55 -17.16 2.57
CA SER A 17 -27.91 -18.31 3.20
C SER A 17 -28.38 -19.56 2.45
N ALA A 18 -27.44 -20.28 1.82
CA ALA A 18 -27.72 -21.58 1.23
C ALA A 18 -28.23 -22.48 2.36
N ALA A 19 -29.55 -22.62 2.41
CA ALA A 19 -30.21 -23.47 3.37
C ALA A 19 -29.63 -24.88 3.22
N ILE A 20 -29.09 -25.36 4.34
CA ILE A 20 -28.77 -26.76 4.56
C ILE A 20 -29.97 -27.58 4.08
N LYS A 21 -29.69 -28.50 3.15
CA LYS A 21 -30.64 -29.45 2.55
C LYS A 21 -31.64 -29.98 3.57
N GLY A 22 -32.93 -29.71 3.35
CA GLY A 22 -34.02 -30.37 4.07
C GLY A 22 -35.40 -29.80 3.77
N GLY A 23 -36.16 -30.50 2.92
CA GLY A 23 -37.63 -30.49 2.98
C GLY A 23 -38.37 -29.48 2.10
N LEU A 24 -38.81 -29.96 0.93
CA LEU A 24 -39.90 -29.39 0.14
C LEU A 24 -41.21 -29.43 0.95
N SER A 25 -41.65 -28.30 1.54
CA SER A 25 -43.05 -27.86 1.60
C SER A 25 -43.27 -26.77 2.66
N SER A 26 -43.18 -25.49 2.29
CA SER A 26 -44.01 -24.42 2.89
C SER A 26 -43.83 -23.09 2.14
N TRP A 27 -44.29 -23.06 0.88
CA TRP A 27 -44.23 -21.86 0.03
C TRP A 27 -45.34 -20.84 0.31
N TRP A 28 -46.32 -21.12 1.18
CA TRP A 28 -47.39 -20.17 1.49
C TRP A 28 -47.75 -20.21 2.97
N LYS A 29 -47.27 -19.22 3.74
CA LYS A 29 -48.00 -18.62 4.88
C LYS A 29 -47.26 -17.41 5.47
N SER A 30 -47.95 -16.27 5.36
CA SER A 30 -47.98 -15.17 6.33
C SER A 30 -46.82 -14.17 6.33
N HIS A 31 -47.15 -12.96 5.87
CA HIS A 31 -46.55 -11.69 6.28
C HIS A 31 -46.61 -11.52 7.81
N SER A 32 -45.59 -11.98 8.50
CA SER A 32 -45.17 -11.39 9.76
C SER A 32 -43.73 -10.95 9.60
N HIS A 33 -43.40 -9.73 10.03
CA HIS A 33 -42.02 -9.28 10.17
C HIS A 33 -41.29 -10.19 11.17
N LYS A 34 -40.84 -11.36 10.73
CA LYS A 34 -39.92 -12.20 11.47
C LYS A 34 -38.61 -11.43 11.54
N LYS A 35 -38.22 -11.05 12.76
CA LYS A 35 -36.85 -10.61 13.05
C LYS A 35 -35.91 -11.68 12.51
N HIS A 36 -35.28 -11.43 11.37
CA HIS A 36 -34.20 -12.30 10.89
C HIS A 36 -33.12 -12.27 11.98
N ALA A 37 -32.75 -13.44 12.50
CA ALA A 37 -31.71 -13.52 13.51
C ALA A 37 -30.40 -12.95 12.93
N VAL A 38 -29.68 -12.17 13.73
CA VAL A 38 -28.34 -11.71 13.39
C VAL A 38 -27.43 -12.94 13.40
N VAL A 39 -26.95 -13.36 12.24
CA VAL A 39 -26.06 -14.51 12.09
C VAL A 39 -24.70 -13.98 11.66
N LEU A 40 -23.73 -14.09 12.56
CA LEU A 40 -22.36 -13.64 12.32
C LEU A 40 -21.50 -14.77 11.73
N PRO A 41 -20.44 -14.44 10.99
CA PRO A 41 -19.41 -15.41 10.60
C PRO A 41 -18.85 -16.15 11.82
N GLN A 42 -18.45 -17.42 11.65
CA GLN A 42 -17.97 -18.27 12.75
C GLN A 42 -16.72 -17.70 13.41
N GLU A 43 -15.89 -17.01 12.65
CA GLU A 43 -14.70 -16.29 13.08
C GLU A 43 -15.04 -15.27 14.18
N MET A 44 -16.23 -14.66 14.14
CA MET A 44 -16.64 -13.67 15.14
C MET A 44 -16.83 -14.27 16.52
N ASP A 45 -17.21 -15.54 16.62
CA ASP A 45 -17.39 -16.19 17.92
C ASP A 45 -16.05 -16.55 18.56
N HIS A 46 -15.06 -16.94 17.73
CA HIS A 46 -13.69 -17.09 18.19
C HIS A 46 -13.09 -15.73 18.63
N MET A 47 -13.28 -14.67 17.84
CA MET A 47 -12.86 -13.31 18.21
C MET A 47 -13.46 -12.87 19.54
N LYS A 48 -14.77 -13.06 19.77
CA LYS A 48 -15.42 -12.72 21.06
C LYS A 48 -14.79 -13.47 22.23
N SER A 49 -14.47 -14.76 22.05
CA SER A 49 -13.80 -15.56 23.07
C SER A 49 -12.43 -14.96 23.42
N LEU A 50 -11.63 -14.61 22.40
CA LEU A 50 -10.31 -14.01 22.60
C LEU A 50 -10.39 -12.60 23.20
N ILE A 51 -11.36 -11.78 22.79
CA ILE A 51 -11.63 -10.46 23.39
C ILE A 51 -11.95 -10.61 24.88
N ASN A 52 -12.79 -11.57 25.26
CA ASN A 52 -13.11 -11.81 26.66
C ASN A 52 -11.86 -12.21 27.46
N GLN A 53 -11.01 -13.08 26.90
CA GLN A 53 -9.75 -13.49 27.54
C GLN A 53 -8.80 -12.29 27.74
N LEU A 54 -8.63 -11.45 26.71
CA LEU A 54 -7.83 -10.23 26.79
C LEU A 54 -8.42 -9.20 27.76
N THR A 55 -9.74 -9.04 27.79
CA THR A 55 -10.42 -8.12 28.71
C THR A 55 -10.15 -8.53 30.16
N ILE A 56 -10.34 -9.81 30.50
CA ILE A 56 -10.02 -10.37 31.83
C ILE A 56 -8.53 -10.23 32.14
N HIS A 57 -7.67 -10.32 31.13
CA HIS A 57 -6.24 -10.15 31.31
C HIS A 57 -5.85 -8.70 31.60
N TYR A 58 -6.44 -7.73 30.91
CA TYR A 58 -6.13 -6.32 31.09
C TYR A 58 -6.66 -5.73 32.40
N THR A 59 -7.68 -6.34 33.03
CA THR A 59 -8.10 -5.97 34.39
C THR A 59 -7.07 -6.38 35.47
N LYS A 60 -6.15 -7.30 35.16
CA LYS A 60 -5.09 -7.69 36.10
C LYS A 60 -4.01 -6.60 36.16
N PRO A 61 -3.40 -6.36 37.34
CA PRO A 61 -2.23 -5.49 37.46
C PRO A 61 -1.13 -5.90 36.47
N TYR A 62 -0.46 -4.94 35.85
CA TYR A 62 0.54 -5.18 34.80
C TYR A 62 1.59 -6.25 35.18
N ARG A 63 2.07 -6.25 36.44
CA ARG A 63 3.05 -7.23 36.95
C ARG A 63 2.54 -8.68 36.98
N LYS A 64 1.22 -8.90 36.94
CA LYS A 64 0.56 -10.22 36.95
C LYS A 64 0.10 -10.66 35.55
N ARG A 65 0.37 -9.86 34.52
CA ARG A 65 0.01 -10.16 33.12
C ARG A 65 0.99 -11.19 32.55
N ILE A 66 0.45 -12.29 32.03
CA ILE A 66 1.20 -13.35 31.35
C ILE A 66 1.44 -12.94 29.89
N LYS A 67 2.63 -12.40 29.62
CA LYS A 67 2.99 -11.80 28.31
C LYS A 67 2.85 -12.75 27.12
N THR A 68 3.21 -14.02 27.32
CA THR A 68 3.11 -15.07 26.28
C THR A 68 1.65 -15.35 25.91
N LYS A 69 0.76 -15.42 26.90
CA LYS A 69 -0.67 -15.59 26.66
C LYS A 69 -1.30 -14.38 25.98
N GLU A 70 -0.92 -13.18 26.39
CA GLU A 70 -1.33 -11.95 25.70
C GLU A 70 -0.95 -12.01 24.21
N HIS A 71 0.29 -12.39 23.91
CA HIS A 71 0.78 -12.57 22.53
C HIS A 71 -0.06 -13.60 21.75
N GLU A 72 -0.26 -14.79 22.31
CA GLU A 72 -1.05 -15.86 21.69
C GLU A 72 -2.46 -15.38 21.32
N TRP A 73 -3.14 -14.68 22.23
CA TRP A 73 -4.49 -14.19 21.99
C TRP A 73 -4.55 -13.06 20.96
N MET A 74 -3.60 -12.12 21.00
CA MET A 74 -3.53 -11.06 19.98
C MET A 74 -3.21 -11.64 18.60
N SER A 75 -2.30 -12.60 18.51
CA SER A 75 -1.96 -13.26 17.24
C SER A 75 -3.14 -14.08 16.70
N GLY A 76 -3.91 -14.73 17.58
CA GLY A 76 -5.18 -15.36 17.20
C GLY A 76 -6.18 -14.36 16.62
N LEU A 77 -6.35 -13.20 17.27
CA LEU A 77 -7.20 -12.12 16.74
C LEU A 77 -6.70 -11.58 15.40
N VAL A 78 -5.39 -11.46 15.19
CA VAL A 78 -4.83 -11.05 13.90
C VAL A 78 -5.20 -12.07 12.82
N ALA A 79 -5.05 -13.36 13.09
CA ALA A 79 -5.42 -14.42 12.14
C ALA A 79 -6.92 -14.33 11.78
N ASP A 80 -7.80 -14.18 12.77
CA ASP A 80 -9.24 -14.08 12.53
C ASP A 80 -9.59 -12.79 11.78
N VAL A 81 -9.07 -11.63 12.17
CA VAL A 81 -9.42 -10.32 11.55
C VAL A 81 -8.87 -10.20 10.14
N CYS A 82 -7.71 -10.81 9.85
CA CYS A 82 -7.14 -10.86 8.51
C CYS A 82 -7.80 -11.91 7.61
N SER A 83 -8.57 -12.85 8.17
CA SER A 83 -9.30 -13.83 7.37
C SER A 83 -10.36 -13.15 6.50
N SER A 84 -10.61 -13.75 5.33
CA SER A 84 -11.56 -13.22 4.38
C SER A 84 -12.23 -14.33 3.57
N HIS A 85 -13.52 -14.12 3.27
CA HIS A 85 -14.29 -14.93 2.35
C HIS A 85 -14.16 -14.46 0.89
N LYS A 86 -13.42 -13.38 0.63
CA LYS A 86 -13.24 -12.78 -0.70
C LYS A 86 -11.77 -12.69 -1.07
N VAL A 87 -11.48 -12.91 -2.35
CA VAL A 87 -10.12 -12.76 -2.89
C VAL A 87 -9.79 -11.29 -3.16
N SER A 88 -10.78 -10.50 -3.56
CA SER A 88 -10.60 -9.10 -3.98
C SER A 88 -10.55 -8.09 -2.84
N MET A 89 -10.83 -8.47 -1.59
CA MET A 89 -10.73 -7.56 -0.44
C MET A 89 -10.88 -8.31 0.87
N THR A 90 -10.32 -7.75 1.95
CA THR A 90 -10.52 -8.29 3.30
C THR A 90 -11.95 -8.01 3.79
N SER A 91 -12.83 -8.99 3.57
CA SER A 91 -14.25 -8.95 3.91
C SER A 91 -14.80 -10.33 4.32
N PHE A 92 -15.82 -10.35 5.17
CA PHE A 92 -16.68 -11.52 5.35
C PHE A 92 -17.96 -11.39 4.51
N VAL A 93 -18.67 -12.50 4.40
CA VAL A 93 -20.01 -12.55 3.77
C VAL A 93 -21.06 -12.51 4.88
N TYR A 94 -22.05 -11.64 4.73
CA TYR A 94 -23.08 -11.40 5.74
C TYR A 94 -24.46 -11.71 5.17
N SER A 95 -25.34 -12.22 6.03
CA SER A 95 -26.74 -12.50 5.67
C SER A 95 -27.60 -11.24 5.61
N ASN A 96 -27.25 -10.20 6.38
CA ASN A 96 -27.96 -8.93 6.40
C ASN A 96 -27.07 -7.79 6.94
N HIS A 97 -27.53 -6.54 6.77
CA HIS A 97 -26.83 -5.34 7.24
C HIS A 97 -26.65 -5.31 8.76
N GLU A 98 -27.61 -5.80 9.55
CA GLU A 98 -27.48 -5.85 11.01
C GLU A 98 -26.31 -6.75 11.44
N SER A 99 -26.08 -7.86 10.75
CA SER A 99 -24.95 -8.77 11.00
C SER A 99 -23.62 -8.14 10.61
N MET A 100 -23.56 -7.44 9.49
CA MET A 100 -22.38 -6.66 9.11
C MET A 100 -22.07 -5.56 10.15
N ILE A 101 -23.07 -4.80 10.58
CA ILE A 101 -22.90 -3.78 11.62
C ILE A 101 -22.45 -4.43 12.94
N GLY A 102 -23.00 -5.59 13.29
CA GLY A 102 -22.57 -6.38 14.44
C GLY A 102 -21.09 -6.77 14.39
N ALA A 103 -20.58 -7.18 13.22
CA ALA A 103 -19.17 -7.46 13.02
C ALA A 103 -18.30 -6.20 13.13
N VAL A 104 -18.72 -5.06 12.57
CA VAL A 104 -18.02 -3.78 12.73
C VAL A 104 -17.90 -3.39 14.20
N LYS A 105 -18.95 -3.62 15.01
CA LYS A 105 -18.87 -3.39 16.47
C LYS A 105 -17.78 -4.24 17.12
N ILE A 106 -17.62 -5.50 16.71
CA ILE A 106 -16.56 -6.38 17.24
C ILE A 106 -15.18 -5.84 16.85
N PHE A 107 -14.97 -5.44 15.59
CA PHE A 107 -13.71 -4.81 15.16
C PHE A 107 -13.40 -3.53 15.93
N LEU A 108 -14.41 -2.71 16.22
CA LEU A 108 -14.25 -1.51 17.03
C LEU A 108 -13.88 -1.81 18.48
N VAL A 109 -14.43 -2.87 19.08
CA VAL A 109 -14.02 -3.31 20.43
C VAL A 109 -12.55 -3.72 20.42
N ILE A 110 -12.13 -4.52 19.44
CA ILE A 110 -10.73 -4.95 19.29
C ILE A 110 -9.82 -3.73 19.12
N TRP A 111 -10.14 -2.86 18.17
CA TRP A 111 -9.36 -1.66 17.87
C TRP A 111 -9.22 -0.77 19.11
N ASN A 112 -10.32 -0.41 19.76
CA ASN A 112 -10.28 0.46 20.94
C ASN A 112 -9.56 -0.20 22.12
N MET A 113 -9.74 -1.51 22.34
CA MET A 113 -9.02 -2.25 23.37
C MET A 113 -7.50 -2.18 23.14
N MET A 114 -7.05 -2.44 21.91
CA MET A 114 -5.62 -2.35 21.56
C MET A 114 -5.10 -0.93 21.74
N LEU A 115 -5.83 0.08 21.25
CA LEU A 115 -5.42 1.48 21.37
C LEU A 115 -5.31 1.94 22.84
N ASN A 116 -6.28 1.53 23.68
CA ASN A 116 -6.31 1.90 25.10
C ASN A 116 -5.15 1.29 25.90
N HIS A 117 -4.64 0.14 25.49
CA HIS A 117 -3.58 -0.57 26.19
C HIS A 117 -2.22 -0.50 25.49
N LEU A 118 -2.13 0.19 24.34
CA LEU A 118 -0.96 0.16 23.46
C LEU A 118 0.34 0.61 24.12
N ASP A 119 0.27 1.65 24.96
CA ASP A 119 1.44 2.15 25.68
C ASP A 119 1.86 1.19 26.82
N ASP A 120 0.91 0.49 27.43
CA ASP A 120 1.11 -0.51 28.49
C ASP A 120 1.53 -1.89 27.93
N THR A 121 1.31 -2.16 26.64
CA THR A 121 1.70 -3.42 26.01
C THR A 121 3.23 -3.57 26.01
N VAL A 122 3.70 -4.78 26.28
CA VAL A 122 5.15 -5.08 26.27
C VAL A 122 5.71 -4.87 24.86
N TYR A 123 6.96 -4.42 24.75
CA TYR A 123 7.61 -4.11 23.49
C TYR A 123 7.46 -5.22 22.43
N GLU A 124 7.68 -6.49 22.78
CA GLU A 124 7.55 -7.61 21.81
C GLU A 124 6.11 -7.76 21.26
N ASN A 125 5.13 -7.39 22.07
CA ASN A 125 3.70 -7.50 21.75
C ASN A 125 3.16 -6.27 21.00
N LYS A 126 3.85 -5.12 21.06
CA LYS A 126 3.41 -3.89 20.37
C LYS A 126 3.27 -4.08 18.86
N LYS A 127 4.17 -4.86 18.25
CA LYS A 127 4.10 -5.18 16.81
C LYS A 127 2.78 -5.85 16.44
N VAL A 128 2.31 -6.81 17.25
CA VAL A 128 1.04 -7.52 17.02
C VAL A 128 -0.15 -6.58 17.26
N ALA A 129 -0.10 -5.76 18.30
CA ALA A 129 -1.13 -4.76 18.56
C ALA A 129 -1.25 -3.73 17.41
N PHE A 130 -0.14 -3.25 16.86
CA PHE A 130 -0.11 -2.39 15.68
C PHE A 130 -0.76 -3.06 14.46
N GLN A 131 -0.40 -4.33 14.20
CA GLN A 131 -0.99 -5.11 13.11
C GLN A 131 -2.50 -5.25 13.28
N LEU A 132 -2.97 -5.52 14.50
CA LEU A 132 -4.40 -5.72 14.78
C LEU A 132 -5.22 -4.43 14.60
N ILE A 133 -4.69 -3.28 15.04
CA ILE A 133 -5.30 -1.96 14.80
C ILE A 133 -5.41 -1.71 13.29
N ILE A 134 -4.31 -1.86 12.56
CA ILE A 134 -4.30 -1.65 11.10
C ILE A 134 -5.26 -2.60 10.39
N ALA A 135 -5.29 -3.88 10.77
CA ALA A 135 -6.18 -4.87 10.19
C ALA A 135 -7.66 -4.50 10.39
N CYS A 136 -8.04 -4.01 11.57
CA CYS A 136 -9.39 -3.51 11.83
C CYS A 136 -9.73 -2.29 10.97
N MET A 137 -8.82 -1.31 10.88
CA MET A 137 -8.99 -0.09 10.07
C MET A 137 -9.12 -0.36 8.57
N GLN A 138 -8.58 -1.49 8.11
CA GLN A 138 -8.53 -1.89 6.71
C GLN A 138 -9.71 -2.78 6.28
N ARG A 139 -10.62 -3.13 7.20
CA ARG A 139 -11.80 -3.94 6.87
C ARG A 139 -12.71 -3.22 5.88
N SER A 140 -13.08 -3.91 4.79
CA SER A 140 -14.00 -3.40 3.77
C SER A 140 -15.41 -3.12 4.31
N GLU A 141 -15.79 -3.76 5.41
CA GLU A 141 -17.06 -3.50 6.10
C GLU A 141 -17.19 -2.05 6.59
N LEU A 142 -16.07 -1.40 6.92
CA LEU A 142 -16.07 0.02 7.29
C LEU A 142 -16.46 0.89 6.09
N VAL A 143 -15.95 0.57 4.91
CA VAL A 143 -16.27 1.28 3.66
C VAL A 143 -17.74 1.06 3.32
N LEU A 144 -18.25 -0.17 3.42
CA LEU A 144 -19.67 -0.44 3.15
C LEU A 144 -20.61 0.24 4.16
N LEU A 145 -20.21 0.33 5.43
CA LEU A 145 -20.97 1.05 6.44
C LEU A 145 -21.17 2.52 6.06
N LEU A 146 -20.15 3.18 5.52
CA LEU A 146 -20.25 4.55 5.01
C LEU A 146 -21.21 4.63 3.80
N HIS A 147 -21.12 3.68 2.86
CA HIS A 147 -22.03 3.63 1.71
C HIS A 147 -23.49 3.41 2.11
N LEU A 148 -23.75 2.61 3.14
CA LEU A 148 -25.11 2.40 3.64
C LEU A 148 -25.72 3.67 4.20
N PHE A 149 -24.89 4.48 4.85
CA PHE A 149 -25.30 5.77 5.39
C PHE A 149 -25.67 6.77 4.29
N ARG A 150 -24.99 6.72 3.14
CA ARG A 150 -25.25 7.60 1.99
C ARG A 150 -26.65 7.44 1.39
N ARG A 151 -27.26 6.24 1.49
CA ARG A 151 -28.61 5.99 0.96
C ARG A 151 -29.71 6.79 1.67
N GLY A 152 -29.37 7.49 2.76
CA GLY A 152 -30.26 8.39 3.49
C GLY A 152 -31.23 7.63 4.41
N PRO A 153 -32.00 8.36 5.23
CA PRO A 153 -32.97 7.77 6.14
C PRO A 153 -34.19 7.30 5.35
N HIS A 154 -34.11 6.12 4.75
CA HIS A 154 -35.30 5.27 4.69
C HIS A 154 -35.57 4.83 6.13
N ALA A 155 -36.83 4.75 6.56
CA ALA A 155 -37.25 4.58 7.96
C ALA A 155 -36.93 3.18 8.54
N ASP A 156 -35.70 2.72 8.34
CA ASP A 156 -35.22 1.38 8.56
C ASP A 156 -34.27 1.37 9.76
N ARG A 157 -34.55 0.49 10.72
CA ARG A 157 -33.73 0.26 11.94
C ARG A 157 -32.22 0.11 11.71
N PRO A 158 -31.72 -0.49 10.61
CA PRO A 158 -30.29 -0.54 10.29
C PRO A 158 -29.62 0.84 10.17
N PHE A 159 -30.36 1.90 9.79
CA PHE A 159 -29.80 3.24 9.62
C PHE A 159 -29.37 3.87 10.95
N GLU A 160 -30.23 3.83 11.98
CA GLU A 160 -29.90 4.37 13.31
C GLU A 160 -28.75 3.60 13.97
N LEU A 161 -28.73 2.27 13.81
CA LEU A 161 -27.63 1.45 14.29
C LEU A 161 -26.31 1.79 13.58
N ALA A 162 -26.36 1.98 12.25
CA ALA A 162 -25.20 2.39 11.46
C ALA A 162 -24.69 3.77 11.89
N LYS A 163 -25.58 4.72 12.18
CA LYS A 163 -25.24 6.07 12.65
C LYS A 163 -24.37 6.03 13.91
N GLU A 164 -24.81 5.31 14.93
CA GLU A 164 -24.07 5.16 16.20
C GLU A 164 -22.68 4.57 15.95
N VAL A 165 -22.62 3.51 15.13
CA VAL A 165 -21.36 2.80 14.83
C VAL A 165 -20.40 3.68 14.05
N ILE A 166 -20.88 4.46 13.08
CA ILE A 166 -20.05 5.39 12.31
C ILE A 166 -19.42 6.41 13.24
N ILE A 167 -20.18 7.01 14.16
CA ILE A 167 -19.63 7.96 15.14
C ILE A 167 -18.48 7.33 15.95
N GLN A 168 -18.63 6.05 16.34
CA GLN A 168 -17.58 5.31 17.03
C GLN A 168 -16.36 5.05 16.13
N VAL A 169 -16.56 4.63 14.87
CA VAL A 169 -15.47 4.48 13.88
C VAL A 169 -14.69 5.79 13.74
N ARG A 170 -15.38 6.92 13.60
CA ARG A 170 -14.76 8.24 13.52
C ARG A 170 -13.95 8.56 14.77
N SER A 171 -14.56 8.41 15.94
CA SER A 171 -13.88 8.65 17.20
C SER A 171 -12.60 7.81 17.34
N SER A 172 -12.68 6.51 17.04
CA SER A 172 -11.51 5.61 17.05
C SER A 172 -10.45 6.02 16.03
N MET A 173 -10.85 6.46 14.83
CA MET A 173 -9.95 6.97 13.80
C MET A 173 -9.18 8.21 14.28
N TYR A 174 -9.89 9.25 14.75
CA TYR A 174 -9.26 10.49 15.25
C TYR A 174 -8.38 10.22 16.46
N ARG A 175 -8.78 9.35 17.39
CA ARG A 175 -7.96 8.97 18.54
C ARG A 175 -6.67 8.26 18.12
N THR A 176 -6.76 7.34 17.17
CA THR A 176 -5.60 6.60 16.65
C THR A 176 -4.67 7.52 15.87
N LEU A 177 -5.23 8.41 15.05
CA LEU A 177 -4.47 9.42 14.33
C LEU A 177 -3.78 10.39 15.29
N SER A 178 -4.50 10.90 16.29
CA SER A 178 -3.95 11.78 17.34
C SER A 178 -2.80 11.10 18.09
N TYR A 179 -2.95 9.82 18.45
CA TYR A 179 -1.86 9.02 19.01
C TYR A 179 -0.64 8.99 18.08
N CYS A 180 -0.85 8.66 16.79
CA CYS A 180 0.24 8.53 15.83
C CYS A 180 0.95 9.87 15.57
N LEU A 181 0.21 10.95 15.37
CA LEU A 181 0.78 12.28 15.15
C LEU A 181 1.56 12.76 16.40
N ASN A 182 1.06 12.49 17.61
CA ASN A 182 1.80 12.77 18.84
C ASN A 182 3.11 11.97 18.92
N LYS A 183 3.12 10.69 18.52
CA LYS A 183 4.36 9.89 18.47
C LYS A 183 5.31 10.38 17.38
N MET A 184 4.82 10.82 16.23
CA MET A 184 5.64 11.43 15.19
C MET A 184 6.30 12.73 15.65
N ASN A 185 5.64 13.49 16.53
CA ASN A 185 6.21 14.68 17.16
C ASN A 185 7.29 14.36 18.22
N SER A 186 7.45 13.08 18.60
CA SER A 186 8.49 12.64 19.55
C SER A 186 9.82 12.39 18.82
N ARG A 187 10.93 12.77 19.46
CA ARG A 187 12.27 12.71 18.82
C ARG A 187 12.77 11.29 18.53
N VAL A 188 12.20 10.26 19.15
CA VAL A 188 12.70 8.88 19.07
C VAL A 188 11.53 7.93 18.83
N MET A 189 11.40 7.45 17.59
CA MET A 189 10.50 6.36 17.22
C MET A 189 11.32 5.15 16.77
N PHE A 190 11.01 3.99 17.33
CA PHE A 190 11.56 2.72 16.83
C PHE A 190 10.90 2.32 15.50
N GLY A 191 11.56 1.43 14.74
CA GLY A 191 11.20 1.14 13.35
C GLY A 191 9.74 0.70 13.15
N GLU A 192 9.24 -0.21 13.96
CA GLU A 192 7.87 -0.72 13.85
C GLU A 192 6.82 0.36 14.16
N LEU A 193 7.12 1.27 15.09
CA LEU A 193 6.24 2.41 15.37
C LEU A 193 6.19 3.38 14.19
N LYS A 194 7.33 3.67 13.53
CA LYS A 194 7.36 4.49 12.30
C LYS A 194 6.47 3.91 11.20
N VAL A 195 6.54 2.58 11.00
CA VAL A 195 5.71 1.86 10.03
C VAL A 195 4.23 1.93 10.40
N PHE A 196 3.91 1.74 11.68
CA PHE A 196 2.55 1.83 12.17
C PHE A 196 1.96 3.24 11.98
N THR A 197 2.67 4.28 12.41
CA THR A 197 2.19 5.67 12.30
C THR A 197 1.99 6.08 10.85
N ALA A 198 2.93 5.76 9.96
CA ALA A 198 2.80 6.06 8.54
C ALA A 198 1.61 5.33 7.89
N LYS A 199 1.36 4.06 8.26
CA LYS A 199 0.16 3.33 7.79
C LYS A 199 -1.14 3.96 8.30
N VAL A 200 -1.20 4.36 9.57
CA VAL A 200 -2.39 5.04 10.14
C VAL A 200 -2.64 6.36 9.43
N VAL A 201 -1.61 7.20 9.27
CA VAL A 201 -1.72 8.50 8.56
C VAL A 201 -2.19 8.27 7.13
N CYS A 202 -1.64 7.27 6.45
CA CYS A 202 -2.05 6.92 5.10
C CYS A 202 -3.52 6.50 5.01
N ILE A 203 -4.00 5.61 5.90
CA ILE A 203 -5.42 5.24 5.94
C ILE A 203 -6.28 6.48 6.23
N ALA A 204 -5.83 7.33 7.15
CA ALA A 204 -6.54 8.56 7.50
C ALA A 204 -6.59 9.57 6.35
N CYS A 205 -5.60 9.66 5.47
CA CYS A 205 -5.66 10.52 4.28
C CYS A 205 -6.90 10.22 3.44
N TYR A 206 -7.24 8.95 3.26
CA TYR A 206 -8.40 8.58 2.45
C TYR A 206 -9.72 8.73 3.20
N MET A 207 -9.71 8.71 4.54
CA MET A 207 -10.91 8.83 5.34
C MET A 207 -11.19 10.27 5.80
N ILE A 208 -10.18 11.14 5.78
CA ILE A 208 -10.23 12.51 6.32
C ILE A 208 -9.55 13.44 5.29
N PRO A 209 -10.31 14.09 4.38
CA PRO A 209 -9.77 14.92 3.30
C PRO A 209 -8.80 16.02 3.77
N SER A 210 -9.10 16.63 4.92
CA SER A 210 -8.24 17.65 5.52
C SER A 210 -6.83 17.13 5.86
N ILE A 211 -6.70 15.85 6.22
CA ILE A 211 -5.40 15.19 6.46
C ILE A 211 -4.66 14.91 5.16
N LEU A 212 -5.35 14.41 4.13
CA LEU A 212 -4.74 14.20 2.81
C LEU A 212 -4.13 15.50 2.28
N LYS A 213 -4.86 16.61 2.36
CA LYS A 213 -4.37 17.91 1.92
C LYS A 213 -3.10 18.32 2.66
N LYS A 214 -3.05 18.13 4.00
CA LYS A 214 -1.85 18.44 4.80
C LYS A 214 -0.68 17.55 4.44
N VAL A 215 -0.90 16.25 4.25
CA VAL A 215 0.14 15.30 3.84
C VAL A 215 0.65 15.64 2.43
N GLN A 216 -0.23 15.97 1.48
CA GLN A 216 0.15 16.42 0.14
C GLN A 216 0.96 17.73 0.18
N GLU A 217 0.58 18.67 1.04
CA GLU A 217 1.33 19.92 1.24
C GLU A 217 2.70 19.67 1.87
N ALA A 218 2.82 18.74 2.81
CA ALA A 218 4.09 18.32 3.40
C ALA A 218 5.00 17.59 2.38
N ILE A 219 4.42 16.65 1.62
CA ILE A 219 5.12 15.87 0.60
C ILE A 219 5.57 16.78 -0.55
N LEU A 220 4.72 17.69 -1.03
CA LEU A 220 5.08 18.62 -2.10
C LEU A 220 4.60 20.05 -1.76
N PRO A 221 5.44 20.80 -1.01
CA PRO A 221 5.20 22.19 -0.65
C PRO A 221 4.98 23.04 -1.89
N LYS A 222 4.15 24.07 -1.75
CA LYS A 222 3.77 24.99 -2.85
C LYS A 222 5.00 25.54 -3.59
N ALA A 223 6.08 25.85 -2.87
CA ALA A 223 7.33 26.36 -3.45
C ALA A 223 8.01 25.39 -4.43
N LYS A 224 7.85 24.08 -4.25
CA LYS A 224 8.42 23.04 -5.13
C LYS A 224 7.46 22.57 -6.22
N ARG A 225 6.20 23.04 -6.23
CA ARG A 225 5.19 22.56 -7.20
C ARG A 225 5.49 22.96 -8.63
N ASN A 226 6.22 24.06 -8.85
CA ASN A 226 6.58 24.52 -10.20
C ASN A 226 7.92 23.96 -10.68
N THR A 227 8.57 23.10 -9.89
CA THR A 227 9.81 22.44 -10.31
C THR A 227 9.48 21.46 -11.43
N LYS A 228 10.03 21.73 -12.61
CA LYS A 228 9.89 20.87 -13.78
C LYS A 228 10.84 19.67 -13.66
N ILE A 229 10.35 18.51 -14.09
CA ILE A 229 11.15 17.30 -14.32
C ILE A 229 11.21 17.11 -15.83
N GLU A 230 12.35 17.42 -16.45
CA GLU A 230 12.51 17.41 -17.91
C GLU A 230 12.28 16.02 -18.50
N GLU A 231 12.66 15.00 -17.73
CA GLU A 231 12.57 13.58 -18.06
C GLU A 231 11.13 13.04 -18.00
N TRP A 232 10.18 13.77 -17.41
CA TRP A 232 8.79 13.33 -17.27
C TRP A 232 8.00 13.33 -18.58
N GLY A 233 8.55 13.88 -19.67
CA GLY A 233 7.89 14.00 -20.97
C GLY A 233 7.52 12.67 -21.67
N VAL A 234 7.89 11.52 -21.11
CA VAL A 234 7.59 10.18 -21.65
C VAL A 234 6.35 9.53 -21.01
N ALA A 235 5.79 10.13 -19.95
CA ALA A 235 4.65 9.58 -19.22
C ALA A 235 3.28 9.95 -19.83
N GLN A 236 2.28 9.11 -19.63
CA GLN A 236 0.92 9.28 -20.21
C GLN A 236 0.11 10.45 -19.61
N PHE A 237 0.61 11.13 -18.57
CA PHE A 237 -0.11 12.20 -17.88
C PHE A 237 0.84 13.27 -17.34
N SER A 238 0.33 14.49 -17.10
CA SER A 238 1.11 15.62 -16.59
C SER A 238 1.28 15.61 -15.06
N LEU A 239 2.49 15.92 -14.55
CA LEU A 239 2.74 16.23 -13.13
C LEU A 239 2.46 17.68 -12.75
N GLU A 240 2.24 18.55 -13.74
CA GLU A 240 2.04 20.00 -13.55
C GLU A 240 0.57 20.38 -13.44
N GLU A 241 -0.31 19.57 -14.01
CA GLU A 241 -1.75 19.71 -13.82
C GLU A 241 -2.07 19.54 -12.35
N SER A 242 -2.48 20.65 -11.71
CA SER A 242 -3.14 20.60 -10.44
C SER A 242 -4.38 19.72 -10.61
N VAL A 243 -4.53 18.71 -9.76
CA VAL A 243 -5.77 17.92 -9.66
C VAL A 243 -6.95 18.78 -9.15
N SER A 244 -6.83 20.12 -9.20
CA SER A 244 -7.79 21.04 -8.61
C SER A 244 -9.12 21.11 -9.35
N GLU A 245 -9.26 20.58 -10.57
CA GLU A 245 -10.49 20.85 -11.37
C GLU A 245 -10.95 19.70 -12.29
N ALA A 246 -10.23 18.57 -12.40
CA ALA A 246 -10.47 17.59 -13.49
C ALA A 246 -10.73 16.13 -13.07
N LEU A 247 -10.78 15.80 -11.78
CA LEU A 247 -11.37 14.52 -11.39
C LEU A 247 -12.86 14.75 -11.19
N ASP A 248 -13.66 14.11 -12.04
CA ASP A 248 -15.09 13.99 -11.86
C ASP A 248 -15.34 13.55 -10.41
N PRO A 249 -15.87 14.43 -9.56
CA PRO A 249 -15.97 14.16 -8.14
C PRO A 249 -16.87 12.95 -7.85
N ILE A 250 -17.68 12.55 -8.82
CA ILE A 250 -18.75 11.57 -8.64
C ILE A 250 -18.26 10.14 -8.28
N MET A 251 -17.00 9.74 -8.55
CA MET A 251 -16.51 8.41 -8.11
C MET A 251 -15.68 8.45 -6.83
N PHE A 252 -14.80 9.43 -6.66
CA PHE A 252 -13.89 9.47 -5.50
C PHE A 252 -14.44 10.30 -4.34
N GLU A 253 -15.12 11.42 -4.65
CA GLU A 253 -15.82 12.28 -3.68
C GLU A 253 -16.99 11.52 -3.03
N ALA A 254 -17.68 10.73 -3.84
CA ALA A 254 -18.76 9.80 -3.48
C ALA A 254 -18.43 8.71 -2.44
N ILE A 255 -17.16 8.32 -2.30
CA ILE A 255 -16.75 7.25 -1.38
C ILE A 255 -16.18 7.85 -0.09
N TYR A 256 -15.59 9.06 -0.15
CA TYR A 256 -14.70 9.56 0.90
C TYR A 256 -14.98 10.98 1.43
N ASN A 257 -15.55 11.91 0.65
CA ASN A 257 -16.01 13.21 1.22
C ASN A 257 -17.22 13.04 2.15
N ASP A 258 -17.88 11.88 2.08
CA ASP A 258 -18.97 11.49 2.96
C ASP A 258 -18.52 11.26 4.42
N PHE A 259 -17.22 11.23 4.71
CA PHE A 259 -16.80 11.24 6.12
C PHE A 259 -17.07 12.63 6.70
N GLU A 260 -16.63 13.75 6.12
CA GLU A 260 -16.82 15.08 6.73
C GLU A 260 -18.27 15.60 6.64
N ASP A 261 -18.99 15.35 5.54
CA ASP A 261 -20.33 15.92 5.26
C ASP A 261 -21.51 14.97 5.54
N ILE A 262 -21.45 14.20 6.63
CA ILE A 262 -22.57 13.34 7.05
C ILE A 262 -23.75 14.23 7.49
N PRO A 263 -24.92 14.23 6.79
CA PRO A 263 -26.00 15.20 7.04
C PRO A 263 -26.68 15.10 8.42
N TYR A 264 -26.24 14.15 9.27
CA TYR A 264 -26.85 13.84 10.56
C TYR A 264 -25.85 13.68 11.71
N VAL A 265 -24.56 13.98 11.49
CA VAL A 265 -23.58 14.10 12.57
C VAL A 265 -23.41 15.58 12.88
N ASP A 266 -23.51 15.93 14.17
CA ASP A 266 -23.35 17.31 14.62
C ASP A 266 -21.96 17.83 14.23
N LYS A 267 -21.92 18.91 13.44
CA LYS A 267 -20.69 19.58 13.03
C LYS A 267 -19.84 20.00 14.23
N ALA A 268 -20.45 20.28 15.38
CA ALA A 268 -19.72 20.57 16.62
C ALA A 268 -18.93 19.37 17.13
N VAL A 269 -19.49 18.15 17.03
CA VAL A 269 -18.81 16.91 17.41
C VAL A 269 -17.62 16.64 16.47
N LEU A 270 -17.78 16.91 15.17
CA LEU A 270 -16.69 16.77 14.19
C LEU A 270 -15.57 17.75 14.46
N LYS A 271 -15.93 19.02 14.69
CA LYS A 271 -14.98 20.06 15.04
C LYS A 271 -14.23 19.72 16.33
N GLN A 272 -14.93 19.21 17.35
CA GLN A 272 -14.30 18.78 18.59
C GLN A 272 -13.30 17.63 18.36
N MET A 273 -13.65 16.64 17.53
CA MET A 273 -12.73 15.54 17.17
C MET A 273 -11.50 16.06 16.43
N GLU A 274 -11.68 16.98 15.48
CA GLU A 274 -10.57 17.62 14.76
C GLU A 274 -9.68 18.45 15.69
N GLU A 275 -10.26 19.17 16.64
CA GLU A 275 -9.53 19.95 17.65
C GLU A 275 -8.65 19.07 18.55
N THR A 276 -8.93 17.76 18.67
CA THR A 276 -8.06 16.81 19.40
C THR A 276 -6.82 16.36 18.63
N LEU A 277 -6.74 16.68 17.32
CA LEU A 277 -5.55 16.37 16.56
C LEU A 277 -4.43 17.34 16.95
N PRO A 278 -3.22 16.83 17.23
CA PRO A 278 -2.09 17.68 17.52
C PRO A 278 -1.66 18.35 16.22
N TYR A 279 -2.21 19.53 15.96
CA TYR A 279 -1.86 20.40 14.83
C TYR A 279 -0.46 21.02 14.95
N GLY A 280 0.44 20.43 15.74
CA GLY A 280 1.83 20.81 15.72
C GLY A 280 2.41 20.54 14.33
N ASP A 281 2.97 21.57 13.69
CA ASP A 281 3.63 21.46 12.39
C ASP A 281 4.93 20.63 12.44
N THR A 282 5.29 20.04 13.57
CA THR A 282 6.53 19.28 13.74
C THR A 282 6.58 18.03 12.87
N TRP A 283 5.50 17.25 12.79
CA TRP A 283 5.45 16.08 11.90
C TRP A 283 5.40 16.49 10.42
N VAL A 284 4.77 17.63 10.11
CA VAL A 284 4.79 18.22 8.76
C VAL A 284 6.23 18.59 8.40
N LYS A 285 6.92 19.31 9.28
CA LYS A 285 8.33 19.70 9.11
C LYS A 285 9.26 18.49 8.98
N ASP A 286 8.97 17.40 9.70
CA ASP A 286 9.72 16.15 9.59
C ASP A 286 9.59 15.54 8.19
N ILE A 287 8.39 15.52 7.61
CA ILE A 287 8.18 15.12 6.21
C ILE A 287 8.82 16.13 5.24
N GLU A 288 8.71 17.43 5.51
CA GLU A 288 9.29 18.47 4.66
C GLU A 288 10.82 18.42 4.62
N SER A 289 11.46 17.89 5.67
CA SER A 289 12.92 17.77 5.81
C SER A 289 13.60 16.90 4.76
N ARG A 290 12.83 16.13 3.97
CA ARG A 290 13.32 15.23 2.89
C ARG A 290 14.24 14.10 3.36
N GLN A 291 14.13 13.71 4.63
CA GLN A 291 14.87 12.60 5.19
C GLN A 291 14.08 11.29 5.12
N GLU A 292 14.47 10.29 5.93
CA GLU A 292 13.86 8.96 5.97
C GLU A 292 12.33 9.00 6.10
N SER A 293 11.79 9.88 6.97
CA SER A 293 10.35 10.02 7.20
C SER A 293 9.57 10.43 5.94
N PHE A 294 10.17 11.25 5.08
CA PHE A 294 9.59 11.64 3.79
C PHE A 294 9.37 10.41 2.91
N TYR A 295 10.45 9.66 2.65
CA TYR A 295 10.40 8.48 1.77
C TYR A 295 9.53 7.38 2.35
N HIS A 296 9.53 7.20 3.67
CA HIS A 296 8.68 6.23 4.33
C HIS A 296 7.19 6.56 4.16
N THR A 297 6.82 7.82 4.37
CA THR A 297 5.45 8.29 4.22
C THR A 297 5.01 8.23 2.76
N ALA A 298 5.84 8.72 1.83
CA ALA A 298 5.59 8.69 0.40
C ALA A 298 5.42 7.25 -0.13
N GLY A 299 6.31 6.34 0.25
CA GLY A 299 6.28 4.94 -0.17
C GLY A 299 5.06 4.20 0.38
N ILE A 300 4.74 4.36 1.67
CA ILE A 300 3.54 3.74 2.26
C ILE A 300 2.27 4.28 1.60
N LEU A 301 2.24 5.59 1.29
CA LEU A 301 1.12 6.19 0.59
C LEU A 301 0.94 5.63 -0.83
N ALA A 302 2.03 5.54 -1.61
CA ALA A 302 2.01 4.91 -2.93
C ALA A 302 1.59 3.43 -2.88
N ASN A 303 2.09 2.67 -1.89
CA ASN A 303 1.70 1.27 -1.72
C ASN A 303 0.22 1.12 -1.36
N HIS A 304 -0.31 2.00 -0.52
CA HIS A 304 -1.72 1.98 -0.16
C HIS A 304 -2.60 2.30 -1.36
N MET A 305 -2.23 3.31 -2.16
CA MET A 305 -2.87 3.66 -3.42
C MET A 305 -2.95 2.46 -4.36
N TYR A 306 -1.82 1.76 -4.55
CA TYR A 306 -1.75 0.58 -5.40
C TYR A 306 -2.73 -0.52 -4.94
N ASN A 307 -2.59 -0.93 -3.68
CA ASN A 307 -3.33 -2.06 -3.15
C ASN A 307 -4.83 -1.80 -3.02
N ARG A 308 -5.24 -0.56 -2.75
CA ARG A 308 -6.67 -0.23 -2.52
C ARG A 308 -7.39 0.24 -3.75
N VAL A 309 -6.76 1.08 -4.54
CA VAL A 309 -7.43 1.89 -5.57
C VAL A 309 -7.20 1.25 -6.93
N VAL A 310 -5.94 0.98 -7.28
CA VAL A 310 -5.60 0.45 -8.60
C VAL A 310 -5.98 -1.03 -8.74
N LEU A 311 -5.58 -1.87 -7.79
CA LEU A 311 -5.83 -3.32 -7.88
C LEU A 311 -7.30 -3.70 -7.71
N HIS A 312 -8.09 -2.92 -6.97
CA HIS A 312 -9.47 -3.30 -6.63
C HIS A 312 -10.53 -2.51 -7.42
N GLU A 313 -10.26 -1.25 -7.76
CA GLU A 313 -11.24 -0.40 -8.45
C GLU A 313 -10.90 -0.20 -9.93
N GLY A 314 -9.76 -0.74 -10.40
CA GLY A 314 -9.32 -0.63 -11.79
C GLY A 314 -9.01 0.81 -12.22
N LEU A 315 -8.76 1.70 -11.25
CA LEU A 315 -8.51 3.10 -11.51
C LEU A 315 -7.13 3.32 -12.12
N GLN A 316 -7.06 4.27 -13.06
CA GLN A 316 -5.81 4.68 -13.66
C GLN A 316 -4.96 5.46 -12.65
N TRP A 317 -3.66 5.22 -12.64
CA TRP A 317 -2.72 5.82 -11.67
C TRP A 317 -2.83 7.34 -11.52
N HIS A 318 -2.99 8.04 -12.64
CA HIS A 318 -3.06 9.50 -12.64
C HIS A 318 -4.35 10.05 -12.03
N MET A 319 -5.37 9.21 -11.86
CA MET A 319 -6.64 9.53 -11.20
C MET A 319 -6.57 9.34 -9.69
N VAL A 320 -5.52 8.72 -9.16
CA VAL A 320 -5.41 8.43 -7.73
C VAL A 320 -5.01 9.71 -6.95
N PRO A 321 -5.83 10.18 -5.99
CA PRO A 321 -5.55 11.43 -5.29
C PRO A 321 -4.30 11.36 -4.44
N GLY A 322 -3.41 12.33 -4.63
CA GLY A 322 -2.10 12.40 -3.99
C GLY A 322 -0.97 11.69 -4.74
N TYR A 323 -1.27 10.81 -5.71
CA TYR A 323 -0.26 10.05 -6.43
C TYR A 323 0.72 10.97 -7.17
N ARG A 324 0.19 11.95 -7.92
CA ARG A 324 1.01 12.96 -8.64
C ARG A 324 1.97 13.71 -7.70
N TYR A 325 1.51 14.04 -6.48
CA TYR A 325 2.32 14.73 -5.47
C TYR A 325 3.48 13.87 -5.00
N VAL A 326 3.21 12.58 -4.73
CA VAL A 326 4.21 11.60 -4.31
C VAL A 326 5.25 11.40 -5.40
N VAL A 327 4.83 11.06 -6.62
CA VAL A 327 5.72 10.84 -7.76
C VAL A 327 6.61 12.06 -7.99
N LYS A 328 6.00 13.24 -8.15
CA LYS A 328 6.76 14.47 -8.40
C LYS A 328 7.75 14.77 -7.29
N ALA A 329 7.34 14.65 -6.03
CA ALA A 329 8.22 14.94 -4.89
C ALA A 329 9.43 13.99 -4.86
N VAL A 330 9.24 12.70 -5.16
CA VAL A 330 10.35 11.73 -5.19
C VAL A 330 11.27 12.02 -6.37
N LEU A 331 10.74 12.32 -7.56
CA LEU A 331 11.54 12.65 -8.74
C LEU A 331 12.39 13.91 -8.53
N ILE A 332 11.84 14.95 -7.87
CA ILE A 332 12.59 16.16 -7.52
C ILE A 332 13.81 15.85 -6.62
N GLU A 333 13.69 14.87 -5.72
CA GLU A 333 14.81 14.50 -4.86
C GLU A 333 15.79 13.55 -5.57
N MET A 334 15.31 12.68 -6.47
CA MET A 334 16.15 11.87 -7.36
C MET A 334 17.02 12.73 -8.29
N ASP A 335 16.46 13.80 -8.83
CA ASP A 335 17.16 14.72 -9.74
C ASP A 335 18.37 15.42 -9.08
N LYS A 336 18.46 15.42 -7.74
CA LYS A 336 19.54 16.08 -7.00
C LYS A 336 20.61 15.14 -6.48
N MET A 337 20.42 13.83 -6.58
CA MET A 337 21.25 12.84 -5.89
C MET A 337 21.76 11.78 -6.84
N SER A 338 23.02 11.42 -6.64
CA SER A 338 23.65 10.29 -7.32
C SER A 338 23.13 8.95 -6.75
N PRO A 339 23.15 7.87 -7.54
CA PRO A 339 22.49 6.60 -7.17
C PRO A 339 23.10 5.91 -5.95
N ASP A 340 24.39 6.11 -5.70
CA ASP A 340 25.13 5.60 -4.54
C ASP A 340 24.66 6.21 -3.20
N LYS A 341 24.00 7.37 -3.25
CA LYS A 341 23.52 8.11 -2.07
C LYS A 341 22.06 7.85 -1.76
N TYR A 342 21.37 7.03 -2.55
CA TYR A 342 19.98 6.70 -2.30
C TYR A 342 19.86 5.93 -0.98
N SER A 343 19.07 6.48 -0.06
CA SER A 343 18.80 5.82 1.22
C SER A 343 17.92 4.59 1.03
N ASN A 344 18.02 3.59 1.92
CA ASN A 344 17.14 2.42 1.91
C ASN A 344 15.64 2.75 1.97
N ALA A 345 15.26 3.92 2.51
CA ALA A 345 13.87 4.36 2.53
C ALA A 345 13.44 4.89 1.15
N MET A 346 14.34 5.57 0.44
CA MET A 346 14.12 6.03 -0.93
C MET A 346 14.01 4.87 -1.92
N LEU A 347 14.90 3.87 -1.81
CA LEU A 347 14.83 2.67 -2.63
C LEU A 347 13.48 1.95 -2.46
N ARG A 348 13.07 1.72 -1.21
CA ARG A 348 11.74 1.17 -0.92
C ARG A 348 10.59 2.04 -1.44
N CYS A 349 10.75 3.35 -1.47
CA CYS A 349 9.77 4.23 -2.06
C CYS A 349 9.70 4.07 -3.60
N GLN A 350 10.84 3.90 -4.26
CA GLN A 350 10.92 3.65 -5.70
C GLN A 350 10.27 2.32 -6.08
N ASP A 351 10.45 1.26 -5.29
CA ASP A 351 9.79 -0.03 -5.50
C ASP A 351 8.25 0.12 -5.64
N PHE A 352 7.65 1.03 -4.86
CA PHE A 352 6.22 1.34 -4.96
C PHE A 352 5.85 2.23 -6.15
N LEU A 353 6.76 3.09 -6.61
CA LEU A 353 6.52 3.89 -7.82
C LEU A 353 6.49 2.99 -9.06
N ILE A 354 7.32 1.95 -9.07
CA ILE A 354 7.44 0.98 -10.19
C ILE A 354 6.20 0.10 -10.31
N CYS A 355 5.37 0.00 -9.27
CA CYS A 355 4.01 -0.52 -9.40
C CYS A 355 3.20 0.24 -10.47
N ASN A 356 3.56 1.47 -10.79
CA ASN A 356 3.20 2.11 -12.04
C ASN A 356 4.36 2.00 -13.04
N PRO A 357 4.29 1.05 -13.99
CA PRO A 357 5.37 0.83 -14.94
C PRO A 357 5.67 2.05 -15.82
N ASP A 358 4.71 2.96 -16.04
CA ASP A 358 4.91 4.19 -16.81
C ASP A 358 5.96 5.13 -16.18
N THR A 359 6.30 4.94 -14.91
CA THR A 359 7.32 5.75 -14.22
C THR A 359 8.76 5.28 -14.49
N LEU A 360 8.94 4.04 -14.94
CA LEU A 360 10.25 3.40 -15.04
C LEU A 360 11.22 4.18 -15.94
N THR A 361 10.78 4.60 -17.14
CA THR A 361 11.62 5.38 -18.06
C THR A 361 12.17 6.64 -17.41
N THR A 362 11.32 7.37 -16.68
CA THR A 362 11.71 8.62 -16.01
C THR A 362 12.67 8.35 -14.86
N LEU A 363 12.41 7.32 -14.05
CA LEU A 363 13.30 6.91 -12.97
C LEU A 363 14.70 6.56 -13.49
N MET A 364 14.74 5.79 -14.58
CA MET A 364 15.98 5.41 -15.28
C MET A 364 16.71 6.62 -15.86
N ALA A 365 16.00 7.51 -16.55
CA ALA A 365 16.59 8.71 -17.15
C ALA A 365 17.24 9.63 -16.10
N LEU A 366 16.55 9.88 -14.99
CA LEU A 366 17.09 10.67 -13.87
C LEU A 366 18.31 10.01 -13.24
N MET A 367 18.24 8.70 -13.02
CA MET A 367 19.35 7.94 -12.45
C MET A 367 20.58 8.01 -13.37
N PHE A 368 20.41 7.79 -14.68
CA PHE A 368 21.51 7.86 -15.64
C PHE A 368 22.11 9.26 -15.75
N LYS A 369 21.28 10.31 -15.80
CA LYS A 369 21.72 11.71 -15.77
C LYS A 369 22.62 12.01 -14.56
N ASN A 370 22.27 11.45 -13.41
CA ASN A 370 22.99 11.67 -12.15
C ASN A 370 24.10 10.64 -11.88
N THR A 371 24.38 9.75 -12.83
CA THR A 371 25.46 8.77 -12.73
C THR A 371 26.69 9.26 -13.49
N ARG A 372 27.81 9.40 -12.79
CA ARG A 372 29.11 9.65 -13.45
C ARG A 372 29.67 8.33 -13.98
N ALA A 373 29.80 8.21 -15.30
CA ALA A 373 30.28 6.97 -15.95
C ALA A 373 31.69 6.51 -15.51
N GLN A 374 32.52 7.45 -15.02
CA GLN A 374 33.87 7.17 -14.50
C GLN A 374 33.88 6.76 -13.02
N ASP A 375 32.77 6.94 -12.31
CA ASP A 375 32.65 6.60 -10.90
C ASP A 375 32.06 5.20 -10.76
N ILE A 376 32.93 4.22 -10.52
CA ILE A 376 32.57 2.80 -10.41
C ILE A 376 31.50 2.57 -9.33
N MET A 377 31.53 3.33 -8.24
CA MET A 377 30.56 3.18 -7.15
C MET A 377 29.17 3.62 -7.59
N GLN A 378 29.08 4.77 -8.27
CA GLN A 378 27.82 5.26 -8.82
C GLN A 378 27.27 4.34 -9.91
N VAL A 379 28.13 3.88 -10.82
CA VAL A 379 27.75 2.96 -11.89
C VAL A 379 27.26 1.63 -11.32
N SER A 380 27.97 1.06 -10.36
CA SER A 380 27.57 -0.20 -9.71
C SER A 380 26.25 -0.04 -8.96
N ALA A 381 26.05 1.08 -8.25
CA ALA A 381 24.78 1.38 -7.59
C ALA A 381 23.65 1.49 -8.61
N ALA A 382 23.85 2.18 -9.73
CA ALA A 382 22.84 2.30 -10.79
C ALA A 382 22.44 0.95 -11.39
N ILE A 383 23.41 0.06 -11.65
CA ILE A 383 23.14 -1.30 -12.16
C ILE A 383 22.33 -2.10 -11.14
N ASN A 384 22.70 -2.05 -9.85
CA ASN A 384 21.97 -2.75 -8.79
C ASN A 384 20.53 -2.23 -8.63
N HIS A 385 20.31 -0.94 -8.82
CA HIS A 385 18.96 -0.37 -8.77
C HIS A 385 18.12 -0.83 -9.96
N LEU A 386 18.68 -0.90 -11.17
CA LEU A 386 17.99 -1.47 -12.34
C LEU A 386 17.60 -2.92 -12.12
N ASP A 387 18.53 -3.73 -11.60
CA ASP A 387 18.30 -5.14 -11.26
C ASP A 387 17.13 -5.30 -10.28
N GLY A 388 17.13 -4.49 -9.21
CA GLY A 388 16.03 -4.45 -8.24
C GLY A 388 14.69 -4.05 -8.86
N TRP A 389 14.69 -3.05 -9.75
CA TRP A 389 13.48 -2.57 -10.42
C TRP A 389 12.90 -3.58 -11.40
N PHE A 390 13.74 -4.23 -12.20
CA PHE A 390 13.32 -5.28 -13.12
C PHE A 390 12.83 -6.52 -12.37
N SER A 391 13.53 -6.95 -11.32
CA SER A 391 13.07 -8.01 -10.41
C SER A 391 11.70 -7.69 -9.80
N ALA A 392 11.50 -6.45 -9.35
CA ALA A 392 10.21 -6.01 -8.79
C ALA A 392 9.09 -6.05 -9.84
N LEU A 393 9.37 -5.69 -11.09
CA LEU A 393 8.40 -5.78 -12.18
C LEU A 393 8.01 -7.23 -12.49
N GLU A 394 8.97 -8.14 -12.54
CA GLU A 394 8.72 -9.57 -12.79
C GLU A 394 7.83 -10.19 -11.71
N VAL A 395 8.08 -9.85 -10.45
CA VAL A 395 7.29 -10.34 -9.32
C VAL A 395 5.89 -9.73 -9.29
N ASN A 396 5.78 -8.41 -9.47
CA ASN A 396 4.50 -7.71 -9.34
C ASN A 396 3.61 -7.86 -10.57
N PHE A 397 4.21 -8.08 -11.74
CA PHE A 397 3.52 -8.19 -13.01
C PHE A 397 4.01 -9.39 -13.82
N PRO A 398 3.71 -10.63 -13.40
CA PRO A 398 4.09 -11.83 -14.17
C PRO A 398 3.53 -11.82 -15.60
N SER A 399 2.40 -11.14 -15.84
CA SER A 399 1.84 -10.96 -17.18
C SER A 399 2.57 -9.92 -18.05
N LEU A 400 3.34 -9.01 -17.43
CA LEU A 400 4.27 -8.10 -18.12
C LEU A 400 5.63 -8.75 -18.34
N ALA A 401 5.86 -9.99 -17.89
CA ALA A 401 7.10 -10.74 -18.08
C ALA A 401 7.48 -10.98 -19.56
N HIS A 402 6.67 -10.52 -20.51
CA HIS A 402 6.99 -10.58 -21.93
C HIS A 402 7.22 -9.21 -22.56
N HIS A 403 6.70 -8.11 -22.01
CA HIS A 403 6.87 -6.77 -22.58
C HIS A 403 6.82 -5.68 -21.50
N LEU A 404 7.84 -4.81 -21.47
CA LEU A 404 7.82 -3.56 -20.72
C LEU A 404 6.71 -2.62 -21.25
N PRO A 405 6.36 -1.55 -20.52
CA PRO A 405 5.34 -0.59 -20.93
C PRO A 405 5.58 -0.08 -22.34
N LYS A 406 4.50 0.24 -23.06
CA LYS A 406 4.58 0.73 -24.45
C LYS A 406 5.39 2.03 -24.58
N ASN A 407 5.45 2.83 -23.53
CA ASN A 407 6.23 4.05 -23.44
C ASN A 407 7.62 3.83 -22.80
N PHE A 408 8.04 2.59 -22.61
CA PHE A 408 9.38 2.30 -22.15
C PHE A 408 10.42 2.70 -23.20
N ASN A 409 11.41 3.50 -22.81
CA ASN A 409 12.45 3.96 -23.73
C ASN A 409 13.60 2.94 -23.79
N TYR A 410 13.44 1.94 -24.67
CA TYR A 410 14.46 0.93 -24.94
C TYR A 410 15.77 1.53 -25.45
N ASP A 411 15.72 2.55 -26.32
CA ASP A 411 16.92 3.18 -26.88
C ASP A 411 17.80 3.78 -25.78
N LEU A 412 17.19 4.43 -24.79
CA LEU A 412 17.90 4.97 -23.63
C LEU A 412 18.59 3.87 -22.82
N LEU A 413 17.92 2.74 -22.58
CA LEU A 413 18.49 1.61 -21.86
C LEU A 413 19.63 0.96 -22.65
N LEU A 414 19.42 0.70 -23.95
CA LEU A 414 20.41 0.02 -24.80
C LEU A 414 21.67 0.86 -24.96
N VAL A 415 21.55 2.18 -25.19
CA VAL A 415 22.72 3.08 -25.25
C VAL A 415 23.48 3.09 -23.92
N ALA A 416 22.78 3.02 -22.79
CA ALA A 416 23.44 2.92 -21.49
C ALA A 416 24.19 1.58 -21.35
N ILE A 417 23.57 0.47 -21.74
CA ILE A 417 24.20 -0.86 -21.72
C ILE A 417 25.43 -0.91 -22.62
N GLU A 418 25.35 -0.41 -23.86
CA GLU A 418 26.49 -0.33 -24.78
C GLU A 418 27.68 0.38 -24.12
N ARG A 419 27.44 1.54 -23.50
CA ARG A 419 28.49 2.30 -22.78
C ARG A 419 29.07 1.56 -21.59
N LEU A 420 28.24 0.78 -20.86
CA LEU A 420 28.71 -0.02 -19.73
C LEU A 420 29.58 -1.21 -20.18
N LEU A 421 29.24 -1.81 -21.33
CA LEU A 421 30.01 -2.89 -21.94
C LEU A 421 31.32 -2.42 -22.61
N GLU A 422 31.45 -1.12 -22.86
CA GLU A 422 32.67 -0.46 -23.32
C GLU A 422 33.56 0.05 -22.16
N ASN A 423 33.14 -0.17 -20.91
CA ASN A 423 33.87 0.32 -19.75
C ASN A 423 35.17 -0.48 -19.54
N GLU A 424 36.25 0.20 -19.19
CA GLU A 424 37.56 -0.45 -18.94
C GLU A 424 37.56 -1.29 -17.64
N HIS A 425 36.61 -1.04 -16.72
CA HIS A 425 36.51 -1.77 -15.46
C HIS A 425 35.72 -3.07 -15.61
N CYS A 426 36.41 -4.20 -15.48
CA CYS A 426 35.81 -5.53 -15.59
C CYS A 426 34.61 -5.77 -14.65
N GLN A 427 34.60 -5.19 -13.45
CA GLN A 427 33.47 -5.30 -12.52
C GLN A 427 32.18 -4.68 -13.07
N VAL A 428 32.29 -3.55 -13.78
CA VAL A 428 31.14 -2.90 -14.42
C VAL A 428 30.60 -3.80 -15.52
N ILE A 429 31.48 -4.29 -16.40
CA ILE A 429 31.09 -5.20 -17.49
C ILE A 429 30.41 -6.46 -16.93
N MET A 430 31.01 -7.11 -15.92
CA MET A 430 30.41 -8.30 -15.29
C MET A 430 29.02 -8.01 -14.71
N ASN A 431 28.85 -6.91 -13.98
CA ASN A 431 27.54 -6.53 -13.43
C ASN A 431 26.51 -6.27 -14.53
N THR A 432 26.92 -5.65 -15.63
CA THR A 432 26.05 -5.41 -16.79
C THR A 432 25.63 -6.72 -17.47
N VAL A 433 26.55 -7.68 -17.62
CA VAL A 433 26.21 -8.99 -18.17
C VAL A 433 25.28 -9.79 -17.24
N ASN A 434 25.50 -9.71 -15.93
CA ASN A 434 24.59 -10.30 -14.96
C ASN A 434 23.18 -9.72 -15.09
N LEU A 435 23.05 -8.39 -15.19
CA LEU A 435 21.77 -7.71 -15.40
C LEU A 435 21.07 -8.19 -16.69
N LEU A 436 21.82 -8.29 -17.79
CA LEU A 436 21.31 -8.75 -19.09
C LEU A 436 20.77 -10.18 -19.02
N LEU A 437 21.50 -11.09 -18.35
CA LEU A 437 21.11 -12.49 -18.23
C LEU A 437 19.97 -12.72 -17.25
N ALA A 438 19.99 -12.03 -16.10
CA ALA A 438 18.95 -12.12 -15.09
C ALA A 438 17.58 -11.73 -15.67
N HIS A 439 17.55 -10.68 -16.51
CA HIS A 439 16.32 -10.12 -17.07
C HIS A 439 16.18 -10.36 -18.58
N TYR A 440 16.86 -11.38 -19.11
CA TYR A 440 16.89 -11.65 -20.55
C TYR A 440 15.48 -11.88 -21.11
N SER A 441 14.70 -12.73 -20.44
CA SER A 441 13.38 -13.15 -20.90
C SER A 441 12.31 -12.06 -20.84
N THR A 442 12.51 -11.06 -19.98
CA THR A 442 11.48 -10.09 -19.56
C THR A 442 11.75 -8.70 -20.10
N VAL A 443 13.00 -8.24 -20.02
CA VAL A 443 13.42 -6.89 -20.42
C VAL A 443 14.15 -6.91 -21.74
N PHE A 444 14.93 -7.96 -22.01
CA PHE A 444 15.85 -8.02 -23.15
C PHE A 444 15.57 -9.12 -24.19
N PRO A 445 14.31 -9.42 -24.56
CA PRO A 445 14.02 -10.54 -25.47
C PRO A 445 14.66 -10.39 -26.85
N TYR A 446 15.06 -9.17 -27.24
CA TYR A 446 15.72 -8.86 -28.52
C TYR A 446 17.19 -8.45 -28.37
N ALA A 447 17.76 -8.44 -27.17
CA ALA A 447 19.13 -7.97 -26.96
C ALA A 447 20.20 -9.06 -27.14
N HIS A 448 19.88 -10.14 -27.85
CA HIS A 448 20.79 -11.28 -28.03
C HIS A 448 22.16 -10.87 -28.59
N SER A 449 22.19 -10.02 -29.61
CA SER A 449 23.43 -9.50 -30.20
C SER A 449 24.30 -8.76 -29.17
N TYR A 450 23.68 -8.01 -28.25
CA TYR A 450 24.36 -7.29 -27.18
C TYR A 450 24.92 -8.24 -26.13
N THR A 451 24.12 -9.23 -25.72
CA THR A 451 24.55 -10.26 -24.78
C THR A 451 25.74 -11.05 -25.34
N CYS A 452 25.68 -11.49 -26.61
CA CYS A 452 26.79 -12.18 -27.27
C CYS A 452 28.05 -11.31 -27.36
N THR A 453 27.93 -10.07 -27.84
CA THR A 453 29.06 -9.13 -27.91
C THR A 453 29.70 -8.89 -26.54
N ALA A 454 28.89 -8.78 -25.49
CA ALA A 454 29.37 -8.62 -24.12
C ALA A 454 30.13 -9.86 -23.62
N ILE A 455 29.59 -11.04 -23.88
CA ILE A 455 30.21 -12.32 -23.51
C ILE A 455 31.54 -12.49 -24.25
N GLU A 456 31.60 -12.20 -25.54
CA GLU A 456 32.82 -12.23 -26.35
C GLU A 456 33.91 -11.34 -25.72
N ARG A 457 33.58 -10.08 -25.41
CA ARG A 457 34.52 -9.15 -24.75
C ARG A 457 35.00 -9.63 -23.38
N LEU A 458 34.13 -10.29 -22.60
CA LEU A 458 34.51 -10.84 -21.31
C LEU A 458 35.42 -12.07 -21.44
N LEU A 459 35.22 -12.89 -22.47
CA LEU A 459 36.07 -14.05 -22.77
C LEU A 459 37.43 -13.64 -23.35
N GLU A 460 37.50 -12.49 -24.02
CA GLU A 460 38.74 -11.87 -24.50
C GLU A 460 39.51 -11.11 -23.40
N ASN A 461 38.97 -11.03 -22.18
CA ASN A 461 39.60 -10.29 -21.10
C ASN A 461 40.88 -10.98 -20.59
N GLU A 462 41.96 -10.23 -20.40
CA GLU A 462 43.25 -10.79 -19.94
C GLU A 462 43.20 -11.35 -18.51
N HIS A 463 42.19 -10.98 -17.70
CA HIS A 463 42.04 -11.46 -16.34
C HIS A 463 41.28 -12.80 -16.27
N CYS A 464 41.99 -13.88 -15.95
CA CYS A 464 41.43 -15.24 -15.81
C CYS A 464 40.20 -15.33 -14.89
N GLN A 465 40.11 -14.51 -13.84
CA GLN A 465 38.95 -14.52 -12.94
C GLN A 465 37.67 -14.03 -13.64
N VAL A 466 37.80 -13.06 -14.56
CA VAL A 466 36.68 -12.53 -15.35
C VAL A 466 36.19 -13.60 -16.31
N ILE A 467 37.11 -14.30 -16.99
CA ILE A 467 36.78 -15.43 -17.86
C ILE A 467 36.07 -16.53 -17.07
N MET A 468 36.61 -16.93 -15.92
CA MET A 468 36.01 -17.99 -15.08
C MET A 468 34.62 -17.62 -14.58
N ASN A 469 34.41 -16.38 -14.14
CA ASN A 469 33.09 -15.89 -13.72
C ASN A 469 32.11 -15.89 -14.90
N THR A 470 32.56 -15.48 -16.09
CA THR A 470 31.75 -15.48 -17.31
C THR A 470 31.34 -16.89 -17.72
N VAL A 471 32.28 -17.84 -17.69
CA VAL A 471 31.98 -19.26 -17.96
C VAL A 471 30.99 -19.82 -16.94
N ASN A 472 31.16 -19.54 -15.65
CA ASN A 472 30.22 -19.97 -14.62
C ASN A 472 28.82 -19.37 -14.81
N LEU A 473 28.75 -18.11 -15.24
CA LEU A 473 27.52 -17.41 -15.54
C LEU A 473 26.80 -18.04 -16.74
N LEU A 474 27.52 -18.33 -17.83
CA LEU A 474 26.98 -19.06 -18.99
C LEU A 474 26.49 -20.45 -18.58
N LEU A 475 27.24 -21.15 -17.73
CA LEU A 475 26.85 -22.47 -17.20
C LEU A 475 25.58 -22.41 -16.33
N ALA A 476 25.37 -21.34 -15.57
CA ALA A 476 24.16 -21.12 -14.79
C ALA A 476 22.92 -20.82 -15.65
N HIS A 477 23.13 -20.36 -16.88
CA HIS A 477 22.09 -19.96 -17.82
C HIS A 477 22.08 -20.81 -19.11
N VAL A 478 22.58 -22.07 -19.06
CA VAL A 478 22.64 -22.99 -20.21
C VAL A 478 21.27 -23.20 -20.88
N ASP A 479 20.19 -23.16 -20.10
CA ASP A 479 18.83 -23.30 -20.62
C ASP A 479 18.45 -22.14 -21.58
N ILE A 480 19.01 -20.95 -21.37
CA ILE A 480 18.82 -19.79 -22.24
C ILE A 480 19.64 -19.95 -23.53
N LEU A 481 20.83 -20.55 -23.43
CA LEU A 481 21.72 -20.79 -24.57
C LEU A 481 21.32 -21.99 -25.43
N THR A 482 20.55 -22.94 -24.89
CA THR A 482 20.14 -24.19 -25.58
C THR A 482 18.76 -24.12 -26.23
N HIS A 483 17.97 -23.09 -25.93
CA HIS A 483 16.72 -22.77 -26.66
C HIS A 483 16.96 -22.00 -27.97
N TYR A 484 18.21 -21.78 -28.31
CA TYR A 484 18.71 -21.18 -29.55
C TYR A 484 19.92 -22.00 -30.04
#